data_AF-N2IJ73-F1
#
_entry.id   AF-N2IJ73-F1
#
_cell.length_a   1.000
_cell.length_b   1.000
_cell.length_c   1.000
_cell.angle_alpha   90.00
_cell.angle_beta   90.00
_cell.angle_gamma   90.00
#
_symmetry.space_group_name_H-M   'P 1'
#
loop_
_entity.id
_entity.type
_entity.pdbx_description
1 polymer ?
#
loop_
_entity_poly.entity_id
_entity_poly.type
_entity_poly.pdbx_seq_one_letter_code
_entity_poly.pdbx_strand_id
1 'polypeptide(L)'
;MTKDFMRLPLSAFIRGPLLTTMAGWIVLLTFLGYWLTGTVALFIDLFWFLNEAKRITAITLCWAWPVAVFARYIMVSASSNFRPELGDTIFLALLSLIPIAAWVTSI
;
A
#
# COMPACT_ATOMS: atom_id res chain seq x y z
N MET A 1 -12.01 -26.12 1.76
CA MET A 1 -10.55 -26.33 1.70
C MET A 1 -9.85 -25.03 2.05
N THR A 2 -9.41 -24.88 3.28
CA THR A 2 -8.52 -23.81 3.74
C THR A 2 -7.11 -24.17 3.28
N LYS A 3 -6.60 -23.47 2.26
CA LYS A 3 -5.21 -23.64 1.82
C LYS A 3 -4.34 -22.82 2.76
N ASP A 4 -3.41 -23.47 3.44
CA ASP A 4 -2.43 -22.81 4.29
C ASP A 4 -1.41 -22.06 3.42
N PHE A 5 -1.72 -20.79 3.12
CA PHE A 5 -0.93 -19.96 2.21
C PHE A 5 0.44 -19.56 2.78
N MET A 6 0.68 -19.77 4.07
CA MET A 6 1.98 -19.49 4.72
C MET A 6 3.10 -20.41 4.21
N ARG A 7 2.74 -21.56 3.61
CA ARG A 7 3.69 -22.56 3.08
C ARG A 7 3.73 -22.62 1.56
N LEU A 8 2.88 -21.84 0.89
CA LEU A 8 2.80 -21.82 -0.57
C LEU A 8 3.83 -20.84 -1.15
N PRO A 9 4.34 -21.10 -2.37
CA PRO A 9 5.26 -20.18 -3.03
C PRO A 9 4.59 -18.81 -3.20
N LEU A 10 5.38 -17.73 -3.09
CA LEU A 10 4.91 -16.34 -3.21
C LEU A 10 4.07 -16.11 -4.48
N SER A 11 4.38 -16.83 -5.56
CA SER A 11 3.62 -16.79 -6.82
C SER A 11 2.16 -17.24 -6.68
N ALA A 12 1.84 -18.18 -5.78
CA ALA A 12 0.48 -18.63 -5.50
C ALA A 12 -0.31 -17.60 -4.67
N PHE A 13 0.38 -16.85 -3.80
CA PHE A 13 -0.20 -15.72 -3.08
C PHE A 13 -0.53 -14.55 -4.03
N ILE A 14 0.39 -14.22 -4.94
CA ILE A 14 0.18 -13.16 -5.95
C ILE A 14 -0.98 -13.52 -6.89
N ARG A 15 -0.96 -14.74 -7.46
CA ARG A 15 -2.00 -15.21 -8.39
C ARG A 15 -3.34 -15.50 -7.73
N GLY A 16 -3.35 -15.67 -6.41
CA GLY A 16 -4.55 -15.93 -5.64
C GLY A 16 -5.06 -14.65 -4.99
N PRO A 17 -4.93 -14.50 -3.66
CA PRO A 17 -5.64 -13.47 -2.91
C PRO A 17 -5.27 -12.03 -3.29
N LEU A 18 -4.04 -11.75 -3.73
CA LEU A 18 -3.65 -10.38 -4.08
C LEU A 18 -4.41 -9.84 -5.30
N LEU A 19 -4.64 -10.68 -6.33
CA LEU A 19 -5.33 -10.28 -7.57
C LEU A 19 -6.83 -10.58 -7.57
N THR A 20 -7.32 -11.40 -6.64
CA THR A 20 -8.72 -11.84 -6.62
C THR A 20 -9.56 -11.18 -5.53
N THR A 21 -8.96 -10.46 -4.57
CA THR A 21 -9.68 -9.81 -3.45
C THR A 21 -9.63 -8.29 -3.56
N MET A 22 -10.69 -7.61 -3.11
CA MET A 22 -10.75 -6.14 -3.08
C MET A 22 -9.60 -5.54 -2.24
N ALA A 23 -9.30 -6.12 -1.08
CA ALA A 23 -8.17 -5.69 -0.26
C ALA A 23 -6.82 -5.86 -1.00
N GLY A 24 -6.64 -6.94 -1.75
CA GLY A 24 -5.46 -7.13 -2.59
C GLY A 24 -5.31 -6.06 -3.69
N TRP A 25 -6.42 -5.67 -4.33
CA TRP A 25 -6.44 -4.55 -5.27
C TRP A 25 -6.12 -3.21 -4.62
N ILE A 26 -6.60 -2.94 -3.40
CA ILE A 26 -6.21 -1.74 -2.66
C ILE A 26 -4.70 -1.70 -2.47
N VAL A 27 -4.09 -2.82 -2.05
CA VAL A 27 -2.65 -2.91 -1.85
C VAL A 27 -1.88 -2.68 -3.16
N LEU A 28 -2.34 -3.27 -4.26
CA LEU A 28 -1.73 -3.09 -5.58
C LEU A 28 -1.84 -1.66 -6.09
N LEU A 29 -3.01 -1.05 -5.99
CA LEU A 29 -3.24 0.35 -6.40
C LEU A 29 -2.44 1.31 -5.52
N THR A 30 -2.37 1.06 -4.22
CA THR A 30 -1.51 1.80 -3.29
C THR A 30 -0.06 1.70 -3.70
N PHE A 31 0.41 0.48 -4.00
CA PHE A 31 1.78 0.28 -4.47
C PHE A 31 2.03 1.06 -5.75
N LEU A 32 1.26 0.81 -6.81
CA LEU A 32 1.44 1.50 -8.09
C LEU A 32 1.36 3.02 -7.94
N GLY A 33 0.33 3.55 -7.28
CA GLY A 33 0.10 4.99 -7.15
C GLY A 33 1.24 5.70 -6.42
N TYR A 34 1.63 5.23 -5.25
CA TYR A 34 2.68 5.87 -4.48
C TYR A 34 4.08 5.64 -5.07
N TRP A 35 4.36 4.45 -5.62
CA TRP A 35 5.66 4.21 -6.26
C TRP A 35 5.84 5.07 -7.52
N LEU A 36 4.81 5.17 -8.37
CA LEU A 36 4.81 6.07 -9.53
C LEU A 36 4.97 7.52 -9.08
N THR A 37 4.21 7.96 -8.08
CA THR A 37 4.28 9.35 -7.58
C THR A 37 5.66 9.68 -7.02
N GLY A 38 6.24 8.79 -6.18
CA GLY A 38 7.58 8.97 -5.63
C GLY A 38 8.67 8.96 -6.71
N THR A 39 8.54 8.10 -7.71
CA THR A 39 9.48 8.03 -8.83
C THR A 39 9.39 9.29 -9.69
N VAL A 40 8.18 9.72 -10.08
CA VAL A 40 7.97 10.94 -10.84
C VAL A 40 8.49 12.15 -10.07
N ALA A 41 8.28 12.21 -8.76
CA ALA A 41 8.76 13.29 -7.91
C ALA A 41 10.30 13.40 -7.79
N LEU A 42 11.05 12.37 -8.19
CA LEU A 42 12.51 12.47 -8.32
C LEU A 42 12.96 13.16 -9.60
N PHE A 43 12.23 12.93 -10.69
CA PHE A 43 12.60 13.40 -12.03
C PHE A 43 11.92 14.71 -12.40
N ILE A 44 10.76 14.97 -11.80
CA ILE A 44 9.93 16.15 -11.98
C ILE A 44 9.75 16.78 -10.61
N ASP A 45 9.86 18.10 -10.53
CA ASP A 45 9.70 18.85 -9.28
C ASP A 45 8.20 18.93 -8.89
N LEU A 46 7.59 17.76 -8.68
CA LEU A 46 6.17 17.57 -8.37
C LEU A 46 5.78 18.25 -7.05
N PHE A 47 6.77 18.44 -6.18
CA PHE A 47 6.65 19.03 -4.85
C PHE A 47 7.41 20.35 -4.73
N TRP A 48 7.54 21.11 -5.82
CA TRP A 48 8.29 22.38 -5.87
C TRP A 48 7.83 23.42 -4.82
N PHE A 49 6.58 23.34 -4.36
CA PHE A 49 6.00 24.21 -3.32
C PHE A 49 6.38 23.80 -1.89
N LEU A 50 6.99 22.62 -1.70
CA LEU A 50 7.50 22.15 -0.41
C LEU A 50 8.95 22.57 -0.22
N ASN A 51 9.35 22.83 1.03
CA ASN A 51 10.77 22.98 1.34
C ASN A 51 11.51 21.64 1.13
N GLU A 52 12.83 21.70 0.99
CA GLU A 52 13.66 20.54 0.65
C GLU A 52 13.49 19.36 1.62
N ALA A 53 13.42 19.64 2.93
CA ALA A 53 13.20 18.61 3.96
C ALA A 53 11.83 17.92 3.83
N LYS A 54 10.76 18.68 3.58
CA LYS A 54 9.41 18.14 3.34
C LYS A 54 9.34 17.36 2.04
N ARG A 55 10.04 17.79 0.98
CA ARG A 55 10.13 17.07 -0.29
C ARG A 55 10.78 15.69 -0.12
N ILE A 56 11.93 15.61 0.55
CA ILE A 56 12.61 14.34 0.83
C ILE A 56 11.71 13.41 1.66
N THR A 57 11.02 13.97 2.65
CA THR A 57 10.08 13.21 3.49
C THR A 57 8.91 12.66 2.66
N ALA A 58 8.32 13.48 1.77
CA ALA A 58 7.23 13.05 0.90
C ALA A 58 7.65 11.92 -0.04
N ILE A 59 8.81 12.04 -0.70
CA ILE A 59 9.35 10.99 -1.59
C ILE A 59 9.64 9.70 -0.80
N THR A 60 10.22 9.81 0.39
CA THR A 60 10.50 8.66 1.25
C THR A 60 9.20 7.95 1.66
N LEU A 61 8.17 8.70 2.01
CA LEU A 61 6.84 8.15 2.33
C LEU A 61 6.20 7.46 1.12
N CYS A 62 6.31 8.02 -0.09
CA CYS A 62 5.83 7.37 -1.31
C CYS A 62 6.41 5.96 -1.52
N TRP A 63 7.67 5.75 -1.14
CA TRP A 63 8.30 4.44 -1.32
C TRP A 63 8.08 3.49 -0.15
N ALA A 64 8.15 4.00 1.08
CA ALA A 64 8.05 3.18 2.28
C ALA A 64 6.61 2.78 2.61
N TRP A 65 5.64 3.67 2.36
CA TRP A 65 4.25 3.46 2.80
C TRP A 65 3.56 2.26 2.15
N PRO A 66 3.71 2.00 0.85
CA PRO A 66 3.14 0.80 0.23
C PRO A 66 3.64 -0.50 0.84
N VAL A 67 4.89 -0.52 1.31
CA VAL A 67 5.46 -1.69 1.99
C VAL A 67 4.76 -1.93 3.33
N ALA A 68 4.46 -0.86 4.08
CA ALA A 68 3.70 -0.95 5.33
C ALA A 68 2.26 -1.45 5.10
N VAL A 69 1.58 -0.94 4.07
CA VAL A 69 0.23 -1.39 3.69
C VAL A 69 0.25 -2.86 3.25
N PHE A 70 1.24 -3.27 2.47
CA PHE A 70 1.43 -4.66 2.06
C PHE A 70 1.70 -5.58 3.26
N ALA A 71 2.60 -5.20 4.17
CA ALA A 71 2.90 -5.96 5.38
C ALA A 71 1.63 -6.13 6.24
N ARG A 72 0.83 -5.07 6.39
CA ARG A 72 -0.42 -5.15 7.14
C ARG A 72 -1.44 -6.07 6.47
N TYR A 73 -1.55 -6.03 5.15
CA TYR A 73 -2.40 -6.95 4.40
C TYR A 73 -2.01 -8.41 4.64
N ILE A 74 -0.72 -8.74 4.64
CA ILE A 74 -0.24 -10.09 4.97
C ILE A 74 -0.63 -10.47 6.40
N MET A 75 -0.38 -9.62 7.39
CA MET A 75 -0.69 -9.91 8.79
C MET A 75 -2.17 -10.20 9.03
N VAL A 76 -3.05 -9.38 8.45
CA VAL A 76 -4.50 -9.49 8.63
C VAL A 76 -5.08 -10.65 7.80
N SER A 77 -4.57 -10.85 6.59
CA SER A 77 -5.04 -11.91 5.70
C SER A 77 -4.52 -13.30 6.10
N ALA A 78 -3.37 -13.39 6.77
CA ALA A 78 -2.85 -14.65 7.28
C ALA A 78 -3.79 -15.29 8.32
N SER A 79 -4.43 -14.48 9.18
CA SER A 79 -5.41 -14.97 10.17
C SER A 79 -6.73 -15.44 9.57
N SER A 80 -7.10 -14.96 8.37
CA SER A 80 -8.40 -15.22 7.73
C SER A 80 -8.31 -16.11 6.48
N ASN A 81 -7.20 -16.84 6.29
CA ASN A 81 -6.93 -17.62 5.06
C ASN A 81 -7.09 -16.80 3.77
N PHE A 82 -6.74 -15.52 3.83
CA PHE A 82 -6.79 -14.58 2.71
C PHE A 82 -8.18 -14.41 2.07
N ARG A 83 -9.22 -14.50 2.90
CA ARG A 83 -10.56 -13.98 2.61
C ARG A 83 -10.79 -12.75 3.48
N PRO A 84 -10.20 -11.60 3.11
CA PRO A 84 -10.30 -10.40 3.92
C PRO A 84 -11.76 -9.99 4.06
N GLU A 85 -12.18 -9.73 5.30
CA GLU A 85 -13.52 -9.24 5.58
C GLU A 85 -13.67 -7.79 5.09
N LEU A 86 -14.92 -7.31 5.01
CA LEU A 86 -15.20 -5.93 4.60
C LEU A 86 -14.46 -4.92 5.52
N GLY A 87 -14.41 -5.21 6.83
CA GLY A 87 -13.71 -4.38 7.81
C GLY A 87 -12.21 -4.24 7.54
N ASP A 88 -11.54 -5.34 7.19
CA ASP A 88 -10.11 -5.33 6.85
C ASP A 88 -9.82 -4.52 5.59
N THR A 89 -10.73 -4.64 4.61
CA THR A 89 -10.66 -3.90 3.34
C THR A 89 -10.80 -2.40 3.59
N ILE A 90 -11.77 -1.98 4.41
CA ILE A 90 -11.96 -0.57 4.80
C ILE A 90 -10.75 -0.06 5.58
N PHE A 91 -10.24 -0.84 6.54
CA PHE A 91 -9.06 -0.47 7.31
C PHE A 91 -7.84 -0.26 6.41
N LEU A 92 -7.59 -1.17 5.47
CA LEU A 92 -6.49 -1.04 4.51
C LEU A 92 -6.68 0.16 3.58
N ALA A 93 -7.91 0.46 3.13
CA ALA A 93 -8.20 1.67 2.36
C ALA A 93 -7.84 2.93 3.16
N LEU A 94 -8.31 3.02 4.40
CA LEU A 94 -8.03 4.16 5.29
C LEU A 94 -6.52 4.29 5.57
N LEU A 95 -5.84 3.18 5.85
CA LEU A 95 -4.38 3.15 6.06
C LEU A 95 -3.63 3.65 4.82
N SER A 96 -4.11 3.31 3.62
CA SER A 96 -3.52 3.73 2.35
C SER A 96 -3.70 5.23 2.08
N LEU A 97 -4.69 5.87 2.70
CA LEU A 97 -4.97 7.30 2.54
C LEU A 97 -4.19 8.19 3.54
N ILE A 98 -3.55 7.63 4.56
CA ILE A 98 -2.85 8.41 5.60
C ILE A 98 -1.80 9.38 5.03
N PRO A 99 -0.90 8.99 4.10
CA PRO A 99 0.07 9.92 3.56
C PRO A 99 -0.57 11.07 2.77
N ILE A 100 -1.64 10.78 2.03
CA ILE A 100 -2.43 11.81 1.33
C ILE A 100 -3.03 12.79 2.34
N ALA A 101 -3.66 12.29 3.41
CA ALA A 101 -4.24 13.13 4.46
C ALA A 101 -3.17 13.97 5.19
N ALA A 102 -2.00 13.39 5.45
CA ALA A 102 -0.87 14.09 6.03
C ALA A 102 -0.37 15.20 5.10
N TRP A 103 -0.33 14.98 3.79
CA TRP A 103 0.06 16.03 2.84
C TRP A 103 -0.97 17.14 2.72
N VAL A 104 -2.26 16.82 2.61
CA VAL A 104 -3.34 17.81 2.49
C VAL A 104 -3.39 18.74 3.71
N THR A 105 -3.04 18.24 4.89
CA THR A 105 -3.03 19.04 6.13
C THR A 105 -1.69 19.71 6.45
N SER A 106 -0.62 19.39 5.70
CA SER A 106 0.72 19.98 5.86
C SER A 106 0.98 21.20 4.96
N ILE A 107 0.00 21.54 4.13
CA ILE A 107 -0.11 22.73 3.27
C ILE A 107 -0.94 23.76 4.03
#